data_AF-A0A1G6I9W1-F1
#
_entry.id   AF-A0A1G6I9W1-F1
#
_cell.length_a   1.000
_cell.length_b   1.000
_cell.length_c   1.000
_cell.angle_alpha   90.00
_cell.angle_beta   90.00
_cell.angle_gamma   90.00
#
_symmetry.space_group_name_H-M   'P 1'
#
loop_
_entity.id
_entity.type
_entity.pdbx_description
1 polymer ?
#
loop_
_entity_poly.entity_id
_entity_poly.type
_entity_poly.pdbx_seq_one_letter_code
_entity_poly.pdbx_strand_id
1 'polypeptide(L)'
;MPDQRDAVLIEQAKIQRMRLGAALIYGHIGERRTVNDHLKRLMGSIVVAAIACAACVGVSFVSQLLTERAQTSTSIQTPTGAVTP
;
A
#
# COMPACT_ATOMS: atom_id res chain seq x y z
N MET A 1 -15.01 20.41 46.72
CA MET A 1 -14.63 19.15 46.04
C MET A 1 -14.90 19.28 44.54
N PRO A 2 -14.10 20.06 43.79
CA PRO A 2 -14.28 20.25 42.34
C PRO A 2 -13.71 19.13 41.46
N ASP A 3 -12.71 18.38 41.94
CA ASP A 3 -11.95 17.39 41.14
C ASP A 3 -12.78 16.22 40.61
N GLN A 4 -13.87 15.87 41.30
CA GLN A 4 -14.71 14.74 40.92
C GLN A 4 -15.53 15.00 39.64
N ARG A 5 -15.85 16.27 39.35
CA ARG A 5 -16.55 16.64 38.11
C ARG A 5 -15.64 16.54 36.90
N ASP A 6 -14.38 16.92 37.06
CA ASP A 6 -13.39 16.86 35.98
C ASP A 6 -13.01 15.41 35.65
N ALA A 7 -12.90 14.55 36.68
CA ALA A 7 -12.69 13.12 36.49
C ALA A 7 -13.81 12.47 35.66
N VAL A 8 -15.08 12.83 35.91
CA VAL A 8 -16.22 12.32 35.14
C VAL A 8 -16.18 12.80 33.69
N LEU A 9 -15.84 14.07 33.43
CA LEU A 9 -15.73 14.59 32.06
C LEU A 9 -14.61 13.90 31.26
N ILE A 10 -13.48 13.61 31.90
CA ILE A 10 -12.36 12.88 31.28
C ILE A 10 -12.78 11.45 30.94
N GLU A 11 -13.47 10.76 31.86
CA GLU A 11 -13.96 9.39 31.62
C GLU A 11 -14.96 9.34 30.46
N GLN A 12 -15.89 10.31 30.39
CA GLN A 12 -16.86 10.41 29.29
C GLN A 12 -16.19 10.71 27.95
N ALA A 13 -15.25 11.66 27.91
CA ALA A 13 -14.50 11.98 26.70
C ALA A 13 -13.68 10.79 26.19
N LYS A 14 -13.10 9.99 27.12
CA LYS A 14 -12.36 8.78 26.80
C LYS A 14 -13.26 7.71 26.18
N ILE A 15 -14.45 7.46 26.74
CA ILE A 15 -15.41 6.50 26.19
C ILE A 15 -15.89 6.94 24.80
N GLN A 16 -16.19 8.23 24.62
CA GLN A 16 -16.62 8.76 23.33
C GLN A 16 -15.53 8.62 22.27
N ARG A 17 -14.27 8.96 22.59
CA ARG A 17 -13.13 8.74 21.69
C ARG A 17 -12.91 7.28 21.34
N MET A 18 -13.04 6.36 22.30
CA MET A 18 -12.93 4.92 22.05
C MET A 18 -14.05 4.43 21.11
N ARG A 19 -15.28 4.94 21.27
CA ARG A 19 -16.40 4.60 20.39
C ARG A 19 -16.25 5.18 18.99
N LEU A 20 -15.77 6.42 18.85
CA LEU A 20 -15.47 7.03 17.55
C LEU A 20 -14.28 6.33 16.86
N GLY A 21 -13.23 6.01 17.62
CA GLY A 21 -12.07 5.28 17.10
C GLY A 21 -12.47 3.88 16.62
N ALA A 22 -13.28 3.16 17.41
CA ALA A 22 -13.85 1.89 16.98
C ALA A 22 -14.74 2.06 15.74
N ALA A 23 -15.60 3.09 15.67
CA ALA A 23 -16.47 3.34 14.52
C ALA A 23 -15.73 3.82 13.26
N LEU A 24 -14.58 4.49 13.40
CA LEU A 24 -13.71 4.90 12.30
C LEU A 24 -12.87 3.73 11.79
N ILE A 25 -12.36 2.90 12.70
CA ILE A 25 -11.59 1.70 12.37
C ILE A 25 -12.50 0.61 11.79
N TYR A 26 -13.74 0.48 12.28
CA TYR A 26 -14.69 -0.56 11.84
C TYR A 26 -15.77 -0.07 10.86
N GLY A 27 -15.91 1.23 10.62
CA GLY A 27 -17.00 1.78 9.80
C GLY A 27 -18.38 1.61 10.47
N HIS A 28 -19.33 2.44 10.04
CA HIS A 28 -20.75 2.47 10.44
C HIS A 28 -21.32 1.10 10.88
N ILE A 29 -21.68 0.99 12.18
CA ILE A 29 -22.20 -0.21 12.88
C ILE A 29 -23.64 -0.59 12.43
N GLY A 30 -23.97 -0.39 11.15
CA GLY A 30 -25.26 -0.78 10.58
C GLY A 30 -25.33 -2.24 10.14
N GLU A 31 -24.19 -2.87 9.83
CA GLU A 31 -24.22 -4.07 8.98
C GLU A 31 -23.10 -5.08 9.32
N ARG A 32 -23.23 -5.72 10.48
CA ARG A 32 -22.22 -6.66 11.04
C ARG A 32 -21.76 -7.80 10.11
N ARG A 33 -22.49 -8.12 9.02
CA ARG A 33 -22.11 -9.20 8.08
C ARG A 33 -21.33 -8.66 6.88
N THR A 34 -21.78 -7.59 6.26
CA THR A 34 -21.13 -6.95 5.09
C THR A 34 -19.85 -6.21 5.46
N VAL A 35 -19.71 -5.71 6.70
CA VAL A 35 -18.46 -5.09 7.16
C VAL A 35 -17.29 -6.08 7.16
N ASN A 36 -17.51 -7.33 7.58
CA ASN A 36 -16.44 -8.33 7.58
C ASN A 36 -15.99 -8.71 6.16
N ASP A 37 -16.93 -8.74 5.20
CA ASP A 37 -16.61 -9.02 3.79
C ASP A 37 -15.85 -7.86 3.14
N HIS A 38 -16.27 -6.61 3.38
CA HIS A 38 -15.55 -5.44 2.90
C HIS A 38 -14.17 -5.28 3.55
N LEU A 39 -14.02 -5.59 4.84
CA LEU A 39 -12.74 -5.55 5.55
C LEU A 39 -11.78 -6.61 5.00
N LYS A 40 -12.25 -7.84 4.75
CA LYS A 40 -11.46 -8.88 4.07
C LYS A 40 -11.05 -8.46 2.67
N ARG A 41 -11.95 -7.83 1.91
CA ARG A 41 -11.63 -7.33 0.56
C ARG A 41 -10.62 -6.18 0.59
N LEU A 42 -10.71 -5.29 1.58
CA LEU A 42 -9.76 -4.19 1.80
C LEU A 42 -8.36 -4.72 2.13
N MET A 43 -8.26 -5.63 3.10
CA MET A 43 -6.98 -6.28 3.44
C MET A 43 -6.38 -7.01 2.24
N GLY A 44 -7.22 -7.74 1.48
CA GLY A 44 -6.81 -8.35 0.22
C GLY A 44 -6.26 -7.33 -0.78
N SER A 45 -6.96 -6.21 -0.99
CA SER A 45 -6.51 -5.16 -1.92
C SER A 45 -5.19 -4.50 -1.50
N ILE A 46 -4.98 -4.30 -0.19
CA ILE A 46 -3.73 -3.73 0.36
C ILE A 46 -2.57 -4.68 0.08
N VAL A 47 -2.75 -5.97 0.32
CA VAL A 47 -1.72 -6.98 0.06
C VAL A 47 -1.40 -7.05 -1.44
N VAL A 48 -2.42 -7.05 -2.31
CA VAL A 48 -2.22 -7.05 -3.77
C VAL A 48 -1.49 -5.79 -4.24
N ALA A 49 -1.87 -4.61 -3.73
CA ALA A 49 -1.20 -3.35 -4.06
C ALA A 49 0.26 -3.34 -3.60
N ALA A 50 0.55 -3.85 -2.41
CA ALA A 50 1.92 -3.97 -1.91
C ALA A 50 2.77 -4.90 -2.79
N ILE A 51 2.23 -6.06 -3.18
CA ILE A 51 2.90 -7.00 -4.07
C ILE A 51 3.13 -6.37 -5.45
N ALA A 52 2.14 -5.67 -6.00
CA ALA A 52 2.25 -5.00 -7.30
C ALA A 52 3.36 -3.93 -7.27
N CYS A 53 3.40 -3.10 -6.22
CA CYS A 53 4.48 -2.13 -6.04
C CYS A 53 5.86 -2.80 -5.94
N ALA A 54 5.99 -3.86 -5.14
CA ALA A 54 7.25 -4.58 -5.00
C ALA A 54 7.71 -5.24 -6.32
N ALA A 55 6.77 -5.85 -7.06
CA ALA A 55 7.03 -6.45 -8.36
C ALA A 55 7.49 -5.42 -9.39
N CYS A 56 6.81 -4.26 -9.48
CA CYS A 56 7.21 -3.19 -10.39
C CYS A 56 8.63 -2.70 -10.12
N VAL A 57 8.98 -2.46 -8.86
CA VAL A 57 10.32 -2.00 -8.48
C VAL A 57 11.38 -3.07 -8.80
N GLY A 58 11.09 -4.34 -8.47
CA GLY A 58 12.01 -5.45 -8.73
C GLY A 58 12.28 -5.68 -10.22
N VAL A 59 11.22 -5.68 -11.06
CA VAL A 59 11.33 -5.87 -12.51
C VAL A 59 12.11 -4.71 -13.14
N SER A 60 11.88 -3.47 -12.70
CA SER A 60 12.58 -2.31 -13.23
C SER A 60 14.10 -2.40 -12.99
N PHE A 61 14.51 -2.83 -11.79
CA PHE A 61 15.92 -3.01 -11.45
C PHE A 61 16.59 -4.11 -12.28
N VAL A 62 15.92 -5.26 -12.43
CA VAL A 62 16.43 -6.37 -13.25
C VAL A 62 16.52 -5.97 -14.72
N SER A 63 15.50 -5.30 -15.26
CA SER A 63 15.48 -4.86 -16.65
C SER A 63 16.60 -3.84 -16.95
N GLN A 64 16.92 -2.95 -16.01
CA GLN A 64 18.00 -1.98 -16.17
C GLN A 64 19.36 -2.69 -16.26
N LEU A 65 19.62 -3.65 -15.36
CA LEU A 65 20.84 -4.47 -15.38
C LEU A 65 20.97 -5.27 -16.70
N LEU A 66 19.88 -5.88 -17.17
CA LEU A 66 19.90 -6.64 -18.42
C LEU A 66 20.14 -5.73 -19.63
N THR A 67 19.54 -4.55 -19.66
CA THR A 67 19.72 -3.57 -20.74
C THR A 67 21.17 -3.08 -20.80
N GLU A 68 21.78 -2.78 -19.66
CA GLU A 68 23.18 -2.31 -19.57
C GLU A 68 24.17 -3.39 -20.08
N ARG A 69 23.91 -4.66 -19.75
CA ARG A 69 24.69 -5.80 -20.29
C ARG A 69 24.46 -5.99 -21.79
N ALA A 70 23.21 -5.89 -22.24
CA ALA A 70 22.87 -6.00 -23.65
C ALA A 70 23.51 -4.89 -24.50
N GLN A 71 23.55 -3.65 -23.99
CA GLN A 71 24.22 -2.52 -24.66
C GLN A 71 25.73 -2.72 -24.74
N THR A 72 26.36 -3.23 -23.67
CA THR A 72 27.79 -3.54 -23.66
C THR A 72 28.14 -4.65 -24.68
N SER A 73 27.29 -5.67 -24.82
CA SER A 73 27.46 -6.74 -25.82
C SER A 73 27.12 -6.30 -27.24
N THR A 74 26.16 -5.37 -27.41
CA THR A 74 25.73 -4.84 -28.72
C THR A 74 26.71 -3.80 -29.26
N SER A 75 27.44 -3.09 -28.41
CA SER A 75 28.50 -2.15 -28.85
C SER A 75 29.67 -2.85 -29.57
N ILE A 76 29.80 -4.17 -29.48
CA ILE A 76 30.80 -4.96 -30.24
C ILE A 76 30.22 -5.46 -31.59
N GLN A 77 28.92 -5.32 -31.82
CA GLN A 77 28.24 -5.76 -33.04
C GLN A 77 27.51 -4.59 -33.71
N THR A 78 28.29 -3.64 -34.24
CA THR A 78 27.92 -3.00 -35.52
C THR A 78 28.61 -3.81 -36.61
N PRO A 79 27.99 -4.86 -37.19
CA PRO A 79 28.49 -5.41 -38.43
C PRO A 79 28.37 -4.33 -39.50
N THR A 80 29.54 -3.82 -39.90
CA THR A 80 29.81 -3.24 -41.21
C THR A 80 29.05 -4.03 -42.27
N GLY A 81 27.98 -3.44 -42.83
CA GLY A 81 27.12 -4.20 -43.74
C GLY A 81 26.04 -3.37 -44.43
N ALA A 82 26.32 -2.12 -44.79
CA ALA A 82 25.60 -1.41 -45.85
C ALA A 82 26.40 -0.18 -46.30
N VAL A 83 27.57 -0.41 -46.90
CA VAL A 83 28.16 0.55 -47.84
C VAL A 83 27.82 0.09 -49.26
N THR A 84 26.95 0.89 -49.90
CA THR A 84 26.90 1.21 -51.36
C THR A 84 26.50 0.12 -52.37
N PRO A 85 26.10 0.48 -53.62
CA PRO A 85 26.19 1.76 -54.35
C PRO A 85 24.97 2.68 -54.25
#